data_AF-A0A830EAR4-F1
#
_entry.id   AF-A0A830EAR4-F1
#
_cell.length_a   1.000
_cell.length_b   1.000
_cell.length_c   1.000
_cell.angle_alpha   90.00
_cell.angle_beta   90.00
_cell.angle_gamma   90.00
#
_symmetry.space_group_name_H-M   'P 1'
#
loop_
_entity.id
_entity.type
_entity.pdbx_description
1 polymer ?
#
loop_
_entity_poly.entity_id
_entity_poly.type
_entity_poly.pdbx_seq_one_letter_code
_entity_poly.pdbx_strand_id
1 'polypeptide(L)'
;MEEPIVHPWKDINKYIETRAKETLYELELAEEFLKNGLYRNAAGKAFQGWKAVLAVLAANSRSELAGEFRGFVRLKERVRVEAG
;
A
#
# COMPACT_ATOMS: atom_id res chain seq x y z
N MET A 1 -18.56 3.92 5.28
CA MET A 1 -17.92 4.75 4.25
C MET A 1 -16.44 4.42 4.33
N GLU A 2 -15.85 3.81 3.30
CA GLU A 2 -14.40 3.61 3.28
C GLU A 2 -13.72 4.99 3.28
N GLU A 3 -12.85 5.23 4.26
CA GLU A 3 -12.07 6.46 4.28
C GLU A 3 -11.12 6.46 3.07
N PRO A 4 -11.00 7.58 2.33
CA PRO A 4 -10.12 7.65 1.19
C PRO A 4 -8.66 7.49 1.63
N ILE A 5 -7.90 6.69 0.89
CA ILE A 5 -6.48 6.48 1.16
C ILE A 5 -5.75 7.82 1.05
N VAL A 6 -5.14 8.24 2.16
CA VAL A 6 -4.33 9.45 2.21
C VAL A 6 -2.99 9.18 1.54
N HIS A 7 -2.50 10.11 0.72
CA HIS A 7 -1.17 9.93 0.12
C HIS A 7 -0.06 9.92 1.18
N PRO A 8 0.98 9.08 1.02
CA PRO A 8 2.03 8.90 2.02
C PRO A 8 2.86 10.16 2.32
N TRP A 9 2.93 11.14 1.40
CA TRP A 9 3.61 12.42 1.64
C TRP A 9 2.76 13.45 2.39
N LYS A 10 1.46 13.20 2.57
CA LYS A 10 0.57 14.07 3.37
C LYS A 10 0.54 13.60 4.82
N ASP A 11 0.35 12.30 5.02
CA ASP A 11 0.33 11.66 6.34
C ASP A 11 0.70 10.18 6.18
N ILE A 12 1.92 9.83 6.54
CA ILE A 12 2.43 8.47 6.37
C ILE A 12 1.75 7.48 7.33
N ASN A 13 1.44 7.92 8.56
CA ASN A 13 0.80 7.07 9.56
C ASN A 13 -0.64 6.75 9.15
N LYS A 14 -1.37 7.76 8.67
CA LYS A 14 -2.74 7.55 8.17
C LYS A 14 -2.75 6.74 6.87
N TYR A 15 -1.76 6.90 6.00
CA TYR A 15 -1.59 6.03 4.83
C TYR A 15 -1.38 4.57 5.24
N ILE A 16 -0.47 4.31 6.19
CA ILE A 16 -0.19 2.97 6.72
C ILE A 16 -1.46 2.35 7.29
N GLU A 17 -2.18 3.08 8.15
CA GLU A 17 -3.38 2.57 8.82
C GLU A 17 -4.50 2.23 7.82
N THR A 18 -4.82 3.16 6.91
CA THR A 18 -5.89 2.94 5.91
C THR A 18 -5.52 1.84 4.93
N ARG A 19 -4.27 1.81 4.44
CA ARG A 19 -3.80 0.77 3.53
C ARG A 19 -3.79 -0.60 4.18
N ALA A 20 -3.38 -0.71 5.44
CA ALA A 20 -3.36 -1.99 6.15
C ALA A 20 -4.78 -2.57 6.32
N LYS A 21 -5.75 -1.73 6.69
CA LYS A 21 -7.16 -2.13 6.80
C LYS A 21 -7.74 -2.63 5.48
N GLU A 22 -7.51 -1.89 4.40
CA GLU A 22 -7.97 -2.28 3.05
C GLU A 22 -7.29 -3.56 2.56
N THR A 23 -6.00 -3.74 2.87
CA THR A 23 -5.24 -4.94 2.50
C THR A 23 -5.81 -6.18 3.17
N LEU A 24 -6.16 -6.09 4.45
CA LEU A 24 -6.77 -7.20 5.19
C LEU A 24 -8.10 -7.61 4.53
N TYR A 25 -8.97 -6.63 4.25
CA TYR A 25 -10.24 -6.87 3.58
C TYR A 25 -10.08 -7.52 2.20
N GLU A 26 -9.13 -7.05 1.39
CA GLU A 26 -8.87 -7.62 0.06
C GLU A 26 -8.34 -9.06 0.12
N LEU A 27 -7.57 -9.41 1.15
CA LEU A 27 -7.07 -10.77 1.37
C LEU A 27 -8.17 -11.71 1.88
N GLU A 28 -9.05 -11.22 2.76
CA GLU A 28 -10.25 -11.96 3.18
C GLU A 28 -11.13 -12.27 1.96
N LEU A 29 -11.36 -11.30 1.08
CA LEU A 29 -12.10 -11.50 -0.17
C LEU A 29 -11.39 -12.46 -1.13
N ALA A 30 -10.05 -12.45 -1.19
CA ALA A 30 -9.28 -13.42 -1.96
C ALA A 30 -9.52 -14.85 -1.44
N GLU A 31 -9.55 -15.03 -0.12
CA GLU A 31 -9.83 -16.31 0.52
C GLU A 31 -11.25 -16.80 0.22
N GLU A 32 -12.25 -15.91 0.27
CA GLU A 32 -13.62 -16.24 -0.12
C GLU A 32 -13.72 -16.67 -1.58
N PHE A 33 -13.05 -15.96 -2.50
CA PHE A 33 -13.00 -16.37 -3.90
C PHE A 33 -12.33 -17.72 -4.08
N LEU A 34 -11.28 -18.02 -3.31
CA LEU A 34 -10.61 -19.31 -3.36
C LEU A 34 -11.57 -20.43 -2.89
N LYS A 35 -12.28 -20.23 -1.77
CA LYS A 35 -13.27 -21.19 -1.23
C LYS A 35 -14.42 -21.46 -2.21
N ASN A 36 -14.78 -20.48 -3.03
CA ASN A 36 -15.84 -20.59 -4.04
C ASN A 36 -15.35 -21.04 -5.43
N GLY A 37 -14.07 -21.42 -5.59
CA GLY A 37 -13.51 -21.87 -6.87
C GLY A 37 -13.29 -20.76 -7.90
N LEU A 38 -13.37 -19.49 -7.50
CA LEU A 38 -13.15 -18.31 -8.35
C LEU A 38 -11.66 -17.98 -8.46
N TYR A 39 -10.85 -18.92 -8.95
CA TYR A 39 -9.38 -18.87 -8.87
C TYR A 39 -8.74 -17.63 -9.51
N ARG A 40 -9.27 -17.15 -10.65
CA ARG A 40 -8.74 -15.94 -11.30
C ARG A 40 -8.94 -14.69 -10.44
N ASN A 41 -10.09 -14.58 -9.78
CA ASN A 41 -10.40 -13.45 -8.92
C ASN A 41 -9.58 -13.53 -7.63
N ALA A 42 -9.50 -14.73 -7.04
CA ALA A 42 -8.67 -14.99 -5.86
C ALA A 42 -7.20 -14.59 -6.12
N ALA A 43 -6.60 -15.04 -7.23
CA ALA A 43 -5.24 -14.69 -7.59
C ALA A 43 -5.06 -13.17 -7.79
N GLY A 44 -6.02 -12.51 -8.44
CA GLY A 44 -6.01 -11.06 -8.61
C GLY A 44 -6.01 -10.31 -7.28
N LYS A 45 -6.92 -10.68 -6.36
CA LYS A 45 -7.03 -10.08 -5.02
C LYS A 45 -5.80 -10.35 -4.16
N ALA A 46 -5.32 -11.59 -4.14
CA ALA A 46 -4.09 -11.95 -3.42
C ALA A 46 -2.87 -11.14 -3.90
N PHE A 47 -2.71 -10.95 -5.22
CA PHE A 47 -1.62 -10.15 -5.76
C PHE A 47 -1.74 -8.66 -5.40
N GLN A 48 -2.95 -8.10 -5.39
CA GLN A 48 -3.15 -6.72 -4.93
C GLN A 48 -2.85 -6.58 -3.44
N GLY A 49 -3.33 -7.51 -2.61
CA GLY A 49 -3.04 -7.55 -1.19
C GLY A 49 -1.55 -7.63 -0.90
N TRP A 50 -0.81 -8.50 -1.60
CA TRP A 50 0.64 -8.62 -1.44
C TRP A 50 1.38 -7.30 -1.72
N LYS A 51 1.05 -6.61 -2.82
CA LYS A 51 1.65 -5.30 -3.12
C LYS A 51 1.35 -4.27 -2.04
N ALA A 52 0.15 -4.31 -1.47
CA ALA A 52 -0.28 -3.39 -0.44
C ALA A 52 0.44 -3.66 0.90
N VAL A 53 0.66 -4.94 1.27
CA VAL A 53 1.53 -5.33 2.38
C VAL A 53 2.94 -4.77 2.18
N LEU A 54 3.54 -4.97 1.00
CA LEU A 54 4.88 -4.46 0.70
C LEU A 54 4.94 -2.92 0.82
N ALA A 55 3.90 -2.22 0.37
CA ALA A 55 3.83 -0.77 0.48
C ALA A 55 3.75 -0.30 1.95
N VAL A 56 3.00 -1.00 2.80
CA VAL A 56 2.93 -0.73 4.24
C VAL A 56 4.28 -0.96 4.91
N LEU A 57 4.95 -2.08 4.60
CA LEU A 57 6.28 -2.38 5.13
C LEU A 57 7.32 -1.32 4.71
N ALA A 58 7.34 -0.95 3.43
CA ALA A 58 8.23 0.10 2.93
C ALA A 58 7.94 1.47 3.59
N ALA A 59 6.67 1.80 3.82
CA ALA A 59 6.29 3.03 4.51
C ALA A 59 6.74 3.03 5.99
N ASN A 60 6.63 1.90 6.69
CA ASN A 60 7.10 1.75 8.07
C ASN A 60 8.63 1.85 8.17
N SER A 61 9.36 1.25 7.24
CA SER A 61 10.83 1.28 7.20
C SER A 61 11.40 2.49 6.44
N ARG A 62 10.58 3.51 6.15
CA ARG A 62 10.98 4.62 5.28
C ARG A 62 12.24 5.35 5.77
N SER A 63 12.40 5.55 7.07
CA SER A 63 13.59 6.21 7.64
C SER A 63 14.87 5.40 7.44
N GLU A 64 14.77 4.07 7.48
CA GLU A 64 15.89 3.17 7.24
C GLU A 64 16.24 3.14 5.74
N LEU A 65 15.22 3.06 4.88
CA LEU A 65 15.37 3.06 3.43
C LEU A 65 15.94 4.36 2.88
N ALA A 66 15.60 5.51 3.47
CA ALA A 66 16.13 6.81 3.05
C ALA A 66 17.67 6.90 3.14
N GLY A 67 18.30 6.12 4.03
CA GLY A 67 19.75 6.05 4.14
C GLY A 67 20.42 5.32 2.95
N GLU A 68 19.75 4.30 2.42
CA GLU A 68 20.25 3.42 1.36
C GLU A 68 19.82 3.87 -0.04
N PHE A 69 18.61 4.39 -0.19
CA PHE A 69 18.00 4.79 -1.46
C PHE A 69 17.80 6.31 -1.52
N ARG A 70 18.83 7.03 -1.96
CA ARG A 70 18.76 8.49 -2.12
C ARG A 70 18.16 8.86 -3.48
N GLY A 71 17.04 9.56 -3.49
CA GLY A 71 16.43 10.12 -4.71
C GLY A 71 15.42 11.23 -4.43
N PHE A 72 14.88 11.88 -5.47
CA PHE A 72 13.76 12.82 -5.35
C PHE A 72 12.72 12.53 -6.43
N VAL A 73 11.45 12.39 -6.05
CA VAL A 73 10.35 12.31 -7.02
C VAL A 73 9.74 13.69 -7.19
N ARG A 74 9.68 14.18 -8.44
CA ARG A 74 9.02 15.44 -8.78
C ARG A 74 7.52 15.19 -8.94
N LEU A 75 6.70 15.72 -8.04
CA LEU A 75 5.25 15.75 -8.21
C LEU A 75 4.83 16.87 -9.18
N LYS A 76 3.72 16.68 -9.91
CA LYS A 76 3.21 17.62 -10.95
C LYS A 76 3.00 19.06 -10.43
N GLU A 77 2.79 19.24 -9.14
CA GLU A 77 2.55 20.54 -8.49
C GLU A 77 3.78 21.07 -7.73
N ARG A 78 4.97 21.13 -8.35
CA ARG A 78 6.19 21.79 -7.78
C ARG A 78 6.60 21.43 -6.34
N VAL A 79 6.02 20.42 -5.71
CA VAL A 79 6.45 19.91 -4.40
C VAL A 79 7.60 18.95 -4.64
N ARG A 80 8.78 19.28 -4.10
CA ARG A 80 9.88 18.33 -3.96
C ARG A 80 9.65 17.56 -2.68
N VAL A 81 9.48 16.25 -2.82
CA VAL A 81 9.52 15.32 -1.68
C VAL A 81 10.78 14.50 -1.83
N GLU A 82 11.50 14.32 -0.72
CA GLU A 82 12.54 13.29 -0.65
C GLU A 82 11.93 11.96 -1.09
N ALA A 83 12.54 11.35 -2.12
CA ALA A 83 12.32 9.95 -2.37
C ALA A 83 13.08 9.22 -1.28
N GLY A 84 12.32 8.73 -0.30
CA GLY A 84 12.70 7.53 0.43
C GLY A 84 12.16 6.32 -0.32
#